data_AF-A0A7W3PN87-F1
#
_entry.id   AF-A0A7W3PN87-F1
#
_cell.length_a   1.000
_cell.length_b   1.000
_cell.length_c   1.000
_cell.angle_alpha   90.00
_cell.angle_beta   90.00
_cell.angle_gamma   90.00
#
_symmetry.space_group_name_H-M   'P 1'
#
loop_
_entity.id
_entity.type
_entity.pdbx_description
1 polymer ?
#
loop_
_entity_poly.entity_id
_entity_poly.type
_entity_poly.pdbx_seq_one_letter_code
_entity_poly.pdbx_strand_id
1 'polypeptide(L)'
;MAEGTITRGTTNPNRLRRVDRWLQTWPELRTTDDPLVVDLGYGASAVTPLELMQRLRKARPDVQLIGLEIHPERVALARRELEEARALAEARVLEGTPPPLPFRGTARVARDVADMQNVSFERGGFEVPLPRNRRAVIIRAFNVLRQYDEGEVAPAWERMLTRLQPGGVLVDGTCDEIGRIASWIAVTPPGIQKSGHPAVPGGPQTLSISLRLDELELPSIVAERLPKALIHRNVEGENIHRFLTDLDRAWRVNAPLRDFGATQRWIATVSALRDAGWPIRAGRTRWRLGELTVDWAAVAPLA
;
A
#
# COMPACT_ATOMS: atom_id res chain seq x y z
N MET A 1 -14.67 1.99 -21.46
CA MET A 1 -13.34 1.35 -21.56
C MET A 1 -12.65 1.50 -20.21
N ALA A 2 -11.84 0.53 -19.78
CA ALA A 2 -11.11 0.64 -18.51
C ALA A 2 -10.14 1.82 -18.57
N GLU A 3 -10.15 2.70 -17.57
CA GLU A 3 -9.33 3.90 -17.59
C GLU A 3 -7.99 3.67 -16.90
N GLY A 4 -6.93 3.81 -17.68
CA GLY A 4 -5.59 3.92 -17.16
C GLY A 4 -4.51 3.36 -18.07
N THR A 5 -3.26 3.41 -17.59
CA THR A 5 -2.08 2.96 -18.33
C THR A 5 -1.48 1.70 -17.71
N ILE A 6 -0.95 0.80 -18.55
CA ILE A 6 -0.45 -0.51 -18.14
C ILE A 6 0.78 -0.34 -17.24
N THR A 7 0.79 -1.02 -16.09
CA THR A 7 1.95 -1.04 -15.19
C THR A 7 3.10 -1.86 -15.80
N ARG A 8 4.36 -1.39 -15.65
CA ARG A 8 5.56 -2.20 -15.96
C ARG A 8 5.59 -3.40 -15.00
N GLY A 9 5.27 -4.58 -15.51
CA GLY A 9 4.84 -5.76 -14.76
C GLY A 9 5.92 -6.48 -13.94
N THR A 10 6.46 -5.85 -12.91
CA THR A 10 7.36 -6.54 -11.96
C THR A 10 6.56 -7.16 -10.81
N THR A 11 6.69 -8.48 -10.62
CA THR A 11 5.93 -9.28 -9.64
C THR A 11 6.87 -10.03 -8.68
N ASN A 12 7.87 -9.34 -8.13
CA ASN A 12 8.72 -9.95 -7.11
C ASN A 12 7.88 -10.30 -5.86
N PRO A 13 7.94 -11.56 -5.38
CA PRO A 13 7.20 -11.97 -4.19
C PRO A 13 7.50 -11.07 -2.99
N ASN A 14 6.47 -10.73 -2.23
CA ASN A 14 6.50 -9.94 -1.00
C ASN A 14 7.02 -8.51 -1.14
N ARG A 15 7.16 -7.97 -2.36
CA ARG A 15 7.61 -6.58 -2.54
C ARG A 15 6.68 -5.56 -1.87
N LEU A 16 5.37 -5.87 -1.79
CA LEU A 16 4.36 -4.99 -1.18
C LEU A 16 4.10 -5.28 0.31
N ARG A 17 4.86 -6.21 0.91
CA ARG A 17 4.64 -6.66 2.31
C ARG A 17 4.55 -5.51 3.32
N ARG A 18 5.29 -4.42 3.10
CA ARG A 18 5.33 -3.25 3.99
C ARG A 18 3.98 -2.52 4.03
N VAL A 19 3.46 -2.13 2.87
CA VAL A 19 2.13 -1.52 2.78
C VAL A 19 1.04 -2.50 3.21
N ASP A 20 1.16 -3.80 2.91
CA ASP A 20 0.14 -4.77 3.32
C ASP A 20 0.01 -4.88 4.85
N ARG A 21 1.15 -4.85 5.56
CA ARG A 21 1.17 -4.78 7.03
C ARG A 21 0.63 -3.46 7.55
N TRP A 22 0.72 -2.38 6.78
CA TRP A 22 0.10 -1.10 7.12
C TRP A 22 -1.43 -1.18 6.95
N LEU A 23 -1.91 -1.67 5.81
CA LEU A 23 -3.33 -1.86 5.49
C LEU A 23 -4.04 -2.76 6.50
N GLN A 24 -3.38 -3.84 6.94
CA GLN A 24 -3.89 -4.73 7.99
C GLN A 24 -4.25 -3.99 9.29
N THR A 25 -3.61 -2.84 9.56
CA THR A 25 -3.85 -2.05 10.76
C THR A 25 -4.97 -1.01 10.60
N TRP A 26 -5.50 -0.80 9.39
CA TRP A 26 -6.55 0.18 9.12
C TRP A 26 -7.82 -0.12 9.96
N PRO A 27 -8.35 0.84 10.75
CA PRO A 27 -9.45 0.56 11.69
C PRO A 27 -10.73 0.04 11.04
N GLU A 28 -11.13 0.62 9.92
CA GLU A 28 -12.40 0.32 9.26
C GLU A 28 -12.42 -1.11 8.69
N LEU A 29 -11.27 -1.68 8.35
CA LEU A 29 -11.18 -3.08 7.92
C LEU A 29 -11.67 -4.05 9.00
N ARG A 30 -11.47 -3.72 10.29
CA ARG A 30 -11.88 -4.58 11.40
C ARG A 30 -13.37 -4.44 11.73
N THR A 31 -13.97 -3.29 11.43
CA THR A 31 -15.28 -2.90 11.95
C THR A 31 -16.39 -2.87 10.91
N THR A 32 -16.05 -2.79 9.63
CA THR A 32 -17.07 -2.79 8.56
C THR A 32 -17.84 -4.11 8.48
N ASP A 33 -19.11 -4.01 8.10
CA ASP A 33 -19.97 -5.15 7.77
C ASP A 33 -19.69 -5.69 6.36
N ASP A 34 -19.06 -4.88 5.49
CA ASP A 34 -18.65 -5.27 4.13
C ASP A 34 -17.13 -5.11 3.94
N PRO A 35 -16.30 -6.10 4.34
CA PRO A 35 -14.83 -6.01 4.28
C PRO A 35 -14.29 -6.27 2.87
N LEU A 36 -14.75 -5.48 1.89
CA LEU A 36 -14.30 -5.54 0.50
C LEU A 36 -13.02 -4.73 0.29
N VAL A 37 -11.98 -5.38 -0.22
CA VAL A 37 -10.70 -4.76 -0.56
C VAL A 37 -10.45 -4.84 -2.05
N VAL A 38 -9.85 -3.80 -2.61
CA VAL A 38 -9.46 -3.73 -4.01
C VAL A 38 -7.94 -3.63 -4.10
N ASP A 39 -7.34 -4.46 -4.95
CA ASP A 39 -5.98 -4.27 -5.42
C ASP A 39 -6.00 -3.80 -6.88
N LEU A 40 -5.78 -2.50 -7.07
CA LEU A 40 -5.85 -1.85 -8.37
C LEU A 40 -4.49 -1.87 -9.07
N GLY A 41 -4.48 -2.28 -10.34
CA GLY A 41 -3.27 -2.35 -11.17
C GLY A 41 -2.29 -3.39 -10.65
N TYR A 42 -2.78 -4.58 -10.28
CA TYR A 42 -2.02 -5.60 -9.57
C TYR A 42 -0.79 -6.12 -10.34
N GLY A 43 -0.72 -5.91 -11.66
CA GLY A 43 0.45 -6.22 -12.47
C GLY A 43 0.33 -7.53 -13.23
N ALA A 44 1.46 -8.22 -13.43
CA ALA A 44 1.55 -9.30 -14.41
C ALA A 44 0.82 -10.60 -14.03
N SER A 45 0.52 -10.82 -12.73
CA SER A 45 -0.01 -12.09 -12.23
C SER A 45 -0.81 -11.92 -10.93
N ALA A 46 -1.47 -12.99 -10.47
CA ALA A 46 -2.28 -13.03 -9.26
C ALA A 46 -1.49 -12.91 -7.94
N VAL A 47 -0.15 -12.89 -7.99
CA VAL A 47 0.73 -12.98 -6.82
C VAL A 47 0.46 -11.90 -5.78
N THR A 48 0.42 -10.63 -6.18
CA THR A 48 0.28 -9.47 -5.29
C THR A 48 -1.10 -9.38 -4.60
N PRO A 49 -2.22 -9.70 -5.27
CA PRO A 49 -3.54 -9.87 -4.66
C PRO A 49 -3.60 -11.02 -3.65
N LEU A 50 -3.07 -12.19 -4.00
CA LEU A 50 -3.05 -13.35 -3.10
C LEU A 50 -2.20 -13.07 -1.84
N GLU A 51 -1.08 -12.38 -2.01
CA GLU A 51 -0.21 -11.96 -0.90
C GLU A 51 -0.89 -10.96 0.03
N LEU A 52 -1.68 -10.04 -0.54
CA LEU A 52 -2.50 -9.10 0.24
C LEU A 52 -3.58 -9.86 1.03
N MET A 53 -4.33 -10.74 0.37
CA MET A 53 -5.38 -11.56 0.99
C MET A 53 -4.85 -12.33 2.21
N GLN A 54 -3.75 -13.07 2.05
CA GLN A 54 -3.13 -13.85 3.12
C GLN A 54 -2.78 -13.01 4.35
N ARG A 55 -2.45 -11.73 4.16
CA ARG A 55 -2.15 -10.81 5.25
C ARG A 55 -3.41 -10.27 5.89
N LEU A 56 -4.37 -9.81 5.09
CA LEU A 56 -5.59 -9.20 5.61
C LEU A 56 -6.44 -10.20 6.39
N ARG A 57 -6.49 -11.46 5.98
CA ARG A 57 -7.23 -12.52 6.69
C ARG A 57 -6.81 -12.73 8.14
N LYS A 58 -5.56 -12.44 8.48
CA LYS A 58 -5.08 -12.49 9.88
C LYS A 58 -5.74 -11.45 10.78
N ALA A 59 -6.26 -10.36 10.20
CA ALA A 59 -6.97 -9.31 10.93
C ALA A 59 -8.49 -9.34 10.71
N ARG A 60 -8.95 -9.83 9.55
CA ARG A 60 -10.38 -9.92 9.18
C ARG A 60 -10.63 -11.21 8.37
N PRO A 61 -11.06 -12.32 9.00
CA PRO A 61 -11.12 -13.64 8.36
C PRO A 61 -12.05 -13.74 7.13
N ASP A 62 -13.13 -12.98 7.10
CA ASP A 62 -14.16 -12.90 6.05
C ASP A 62 -13.86 -11.81 4.99
N VAL A 63 -12.67 -11.20 5.01
CA VAL A 63 -12.27 -10.20 4.00
C VAL A 63 -12.40 -10.77 2.59
N GLN A 64 -12.92 -9.96 1.68
CA GLN A 64 -13.02 -10.25 0.25
C GLN A 64 -12.09 -9.33 -0.52
N LEU A 65 -11.46 -9.84 -1.58
CA LEU A 65 -10.51 -9.09 -2.38
C LEU A 65 -10.85 -9.20 -3.86
N ILE A 66 -10.90 -8.05 -4.54
CA ILE A 66 -11.00 -7.97 -5.99
C ILE A 66 -9.71 -7.36 -6.54
N GLY A 67 -8.98 -8.15 -7.35
CA GLY A 67 -7.89 -7.64 -8.16
C GLY A 67 -8.43 -6.99 -9.44
N LEU A 68 -8.08 -5.73 -9.67
CA LEU A 68 -8.44 -4.99 -10.88
C LEU A 68 -7.22 -4.73 -11.76
N GLU A 69 -7.34 -5.03 -13.04
CA GLU A 69 -6.30 -4.75 -14.04
C GLU A 69 -6.95 -4.34 -15.37
N ILE A 70 -6.31 -3.42 -16.09
CA ILE A 70 -6.87 -2.86 -17.33
C ILE A 70 -6.63 -3.81 -18.52
N HIS A 71 -5.56 -4.62 -18.45
CA HIS A 71 -5.15 -5.51 -19.54
C HIS A 71 -5.91 -6.84 -19.50
N PRO A 72 -6.72 -7.17 -20.52
CA PRO A 72 -7.57 -8.36 -20.48
C PRO A 72 -6.78 -9.67 -20.37
N GLU A 73 -5.60 -9.76 -21.00
CA GLU A 73 -4.79 -10.98 -20.91
C GLU A 73 -4.19 -11.19 -19.51
N ARG A 74 -3.90 -10.12 -18.77
CA ARG A 74 -3.41 -10.22 -17.39
C ARG A 74 -4.53 -10.63 -16.44
N VAL A 75 -5.75 -10.19 -16.71
CA VAL A 75 -6.97 -10.66 -16.02
C VAL A 75 -7.21 -12.13 -16.30
N ALA A 76 -7.14 -12.55 -17.56
CA ALA A 76 -7.31 -13.95 -17.94
C ALA A 76 -6.22 -14.85 -17.31
N LEU A 77 -4.96 -14.41 -17.28
CA LEU A 77 -3.88 -15.13 -16.63
C LEU A 77 -4.11 -15.26 -15.11
N ALA A 78 -4.42 -14.16 -14.43
CA ALA A 78 -4.66 -14.19 -12.98
C ALA A 78 -5.84 -15.08 -12.59
N ARG A 79 -6.90 -15.14 -13.41
CA ARG A 79 -8.02 -16.07 -13.22
C ARG A 79 -7.57 -17.54 -13.34
N ARG A 80 -6.82 -17.88 -14.38
CA ARG A 80 -6.26 -19.24 -14.54
C ARG A 80 -5.35 -19.63 -13.38
N GLU A 81 -4.44 -18.74 -12.98
CA GLU A 81 -3.54 -19.00 -11.86
C GLU A 81 -4.31 -19.20 -10.53
N LEU A 82 -5.42 -18.49 -10.34
CA LEU A 82 -6.29 -18.68 -9.18
C LEU A 82 -7.03 -20.02 -9.23
N GLU A 83 -7.55 -20.42 -10.39
CA GLU A 83 -8.20 -21.72 -10.60
C GLU A 83 -7.23 -22.88 -10.37
N GLU A 84 -6.02 -22.80 -10.93
CA GLU A 84 -4.95 -23.78 -10.71
C GLU A 84 -4.57 -23.88 -9.23
N ALA A 85 -4.45 -22.74 -8.54
CA ALA A 85 -4.15 -22.72 -7.13
C ALA A 85 -5.26 -23.37 -6.27
N ARG A 86 -6.53 -23.13 -6.62
CA ARG A 86 -7.69 -23.75 -5.96
C ARG A 86 -7.71 -25.26 -6.17
N ALA A 87 -7.54 -25.72 -7.41
CA ALA A 87 -7.50 -27.15 -7.74
C ALA A 87 -6.35 -27.88 -7.02
N LEU A 88 -5.16 -27.26 -6.96
CA LEU A 88 -4.02 -27.81 -6.23
C LEU A 88 -4.29 -27.90 -4.73
N ALA A 89 -4.96 -26.90 -4.16
CA ALA A 89 -5.29 -26.87 -2.74
C ALA A 89 -6.36 -27.92 -2.38
N GLU A 90 -7.38 -28.10 -3.22
CA GLU A 90 -8.41 -29.14 -3.07
C GLU A 90 -7.82 -30.56 -3.15
N ALA A 91 -6.97 -30.83 -4.15
CA ALA A 91 -6.31 -32.13 -4.30
C ALA A 91 -5.49 -32.49 -3.05
N ARG A 92 -4.79 -31.52 -2.45
CA ARG A 92 -3.97 -31.74 -1.24
C ARG A 92 -4.79 -32.01 0.02
N VAL A 93 -5.97 -31.39 0.14
CA VAL A 93 -6.91 -31.70 1.24
C VAL A 93 -7.35 -33.16 1.15
N LEU A 94 -7.60 -33.67 -0.07
CA LEU A 94 -7.98 -35.06 -0.30
C LEU A 94 -6.83 -36.05 -0.01
N GLU A 95 -5.58 -35.67 -0.28
CA GLU A 95 -4.41 -36.53 -0.10
C GLU A 95 -3.87 -36.57 1.35
N GLY A 96 -4.35 -35.70 2.25
CA GLY A 96 -3.89 -35.65 3.65
C GLY A 96 -2.43 -35.19 3.83
N THR A 97 -1.79 -34.68 2.77
CA THR A 97 -0.38 -34.31 2.75
C THR A 97 -0.21 -32.82 3.10
N PRO A 98 0.62 -32.46 4.10
CA PRO A 98 0.94 -31.06 4.37
C PRO A 98 1.69 -30.42 3.19
N PRO A 99 1.55 -29.12 2.95
CA PRO A 99 2.14 -28.47 1.78
C PRO A 99 3.68 -28.50 1.84
N PRO A 100 4.39 -28.89 0.78
CA PRO A 100 5.85 -28.79 0.75
C PRO A 100 6.32 -27.31 0.75
N LEU A 101 7.51 -27.10 1.32
CA LEU A 101 8.25 -25.83 1.23
C LEU A 101 8.59 -25.51 -0.25
N PRO A 102 8.69 -24.23 -0.65
CA PRO A 102 7.97 -23.76 -1.83
C PRO A 102 8.70 -23.83 -3.18
N PHE A 103 7.95 -24.24 -4.21
CA PHE A 103 8.20 -23.97 -5.64
C PHE A 103 7.91 -22.50 -6.01
N ARG A 104 8.52 -22.02 -7.11
CA ARG A 104 8.35 -20.66 -7.67
C ARG A 104 6.88 -20.39 -8.08
N GLY A 105 6.40 -19.15 -7.90
CA GLY A 105 5.10 -18.70 -8.45
C GLY A 105 3.95 -18.55 -7.43
N THR A 106 2.71 -18.48 -7.93
CA THR A 106 1.44 -18.35 -7.16
C THR A 106 1.25 -19.46 -6.13
N ALA A 107 1.77 -20.66 -6.42
CA ALA A 107 1.79 -21.82 -5.52
C ALA A 107 2.54 -21.59 -4.19
N ARG A 108 3.42 -20.56 -4.09
CA ARG A 108 4.12 -20.19 -2.84
C ARG A 108 3.25 -19.39 -1.88
N VAL A 109 2.25 -18.68 -2.42
CA VAL A 109 1.42 -17.71 -1.72
C VAL A 109 0.10 -18.35 -1.28
N ALA A 110 -0.44 -19.22 -2.13
CA ALA A 110 -1.70 -19.91 -1.97
C ALA A 110 -1.56 -21.07 -0.96
N ARG A 111 -1.47 -20.73 0.34
CA ARG A 111 -1.27 -21.70 1.43
C ARG A 111 -2.56 -22.23 2.04
N ASP A 112 -3.69 -21.58 1.78
CA ASP A 112 -5.00 -21.91 2.34
C ASP A 112 -6.08 -21.77 1.26
N VAL A 113 -6.93 -22.80 1.11
CA VAL A 113 -8.07 -22.82 0.18
C VAL A 113 -8.99 -21.63 0.44
N ALA A 114 -9.18 -21.27 1.71
CA ALA A 114 -10.07 -20.20 2.10
C ALA A 114 -9.52 -18.81 1.73
N ASP A 115 -8.19 -18.64 1.61
CA ASP A 115 -7.60 -17.41 1.05
C ASP A 115 -8.06 -17.24 -0.41
N MET A 116 -8.16 -18.32 -1.17
CA MET A 116 -8.43 -18.27 -2.61
C MET A 116 -9.91 -18.12 -2.95
N GLN A 117 -10.82 -18.61 -2.10
CA GLN A 117 -12.27 -18.49 -2.32
C GLN A 117 -12.76 -17.04 -2.27
N ASN A 118 -12.12 -16.20 -1.44
CA ASN A 118 -12.49 -14.81 -1.26
C ASN A 118 -11.75 -13.84 -2.21
N VAL A 119 -11.02 -14.35 -3.19
CA VAL A 119 -10.32 -13.55 -4.20
C VAL A 119 -11.03 -13.71 -5.55
N SER A 120 -11.24 -12.61 -6.26
CA SER A 120 -11.63 -12.60 -7.66
C SER A 120 -10.84 -11.56 -8.46
N PHE A 121 -10.89 -11.68 -9.78
CA PHE A 121 -10.17 -10.81 -10.71
C PHE A 121 -11.11 -10.26 -11.75
N GLU A 122 -11.11 -8.95 -11.94
CA GLU A 122 -11.97 -8.26 -12.90
C GLU A 122 -11.20 -7.23 -13.71
N ARG A 123 -11.74 -6.90 -14.88
CA ARG A 123 -11.20 -5.80 -15.68
C ARG A 123 -11.68 -4.47 -15.09
N GLY A 124 -10.75 -3.57 -14.82
CA GLY A 124 -11.08 -2.25 -14.30
C GLY A 124 -9.88 -1.35 -14.10
N GLY A 125 -10.15 -0.05 -14.08
CA GLY A 125 -9.21 1.03 -13.81
C GLY A 125 -9.67 1.93 -12.65
N PHE A 126 -9.46 3.24 -12.77
CA PHE A 126 -9.83 4.22 -11.74
C PHE A 126 -11.33 4.31 -11.45
N GLU A 127 -12.17 3.80 -12.34
CA GLU A 127 -13.60 3.65 -12.10
C GLU A 127 -13.94 2.62 -11.02
N VAL A 128 -13.00 1.71 -10.71
CA VAL A 128 -13.10 0.64 -9.70
C VAL A 128 -14.48 -0.05 -9.80
N PRO A 129 -14.72 -0.84 -10.87
CA PRO A 129 -16.00 -1.46 -11.11
C PRO A 129 -16.21 -2.59 -10.10
N LEU A 130 -17.15 -2.39 -9.17
CA LEU A 130 -17.45 -3.36 -8.11
C LEU A 130 -18.86 -3.92 -8.31
N PRO A 131 -19.07 -5.23 -8.06
CA PRO A 131 -20.35 -5.88 -8.26
C PRO A 131 -21.43 -5.25 -7.38
N ARG A 132 -22.65 -5.16 -7.91
CA ARG A 132 -23.84 -4.65 -7.19
C ARG A 132 -23.62 -3.27 -6.57
N ASN A 133 -22.76 -2.45 -7.17
CA ASN A 133 -22.40 -1.11 -6.69
C ASN A 133 -21.84 -1.09 -5.25
N ARG A 134 -21.21 -2.20 -4.82
CA ARG A 134 -20.49 -2.26 -3.54
C ARG A 134 -19.40 -1.19 -3.47
N ARG A 135 -19.00 -0.85 -2.26
CA ARG A 135 -17.93 0.09 -1.96
C ARG A 135 -16.85 -0.61 -1.16
N ALA A 136 -15.59 -0.37 -1.50
CA ALA A 136 -14.45 -1.00 -0.84
C ALA A 136 -14.09 -0.27 0.46
N VAL A 137 -13.64 -0.99 1.48
CA VAL A 137 -12.99 -0.42 2.67
C VAL A 137 -11.57 0.03 2.38
N ILE A 138 -10.87 -0.67 1.48
CA ILE A 138 -9.49 -0.35 1.09
C ILE A 138 -9.39 -0.45 -0.42
N ILE A 139 -8.78 0.55 -1.05
CA ILE A 139 -8.25 0.47 -2.41
C ILE A 139 -6.73 0.63 -2.32
N ARG A 140 -5.96 -0.39 -2.71
CA ARG A 140 -4.50 -0.32 -2.85
C ARG A 140 -4.15 -0.05 -4.31
N ALA A 141 -3.48 1.07 -4.59
CA ALA A 141 -3.00 1.45 -5.92
C ALA A 141 -1.48 1.64 -5.88
N PHE A 142 -0.73 0.55 -5.96
CA PHE A 142 0.74 0.58 -5.84
C PHE A 142 1.45 0.49 -7.19
N ASN A 143 2.35 1.45 -7.46
CA ASN A 143 3.02 1.64 -8.75
C ASN A 143 2.03 1.89 -9.93
N VAL A 144 0.84 2.39 -9.62
CA VAL A 144 -0.23 2.66 -10.58
C VAL A 144 -0.19 4.10 -11.08
N LEU A 145 -0.11 5.11 -10.21
CA LEU A 145 -0.22 6.50 -10.66
C LEU A 145 1.10 7.10 -11.19
N ARG A 146 2.20 6.36 -11.14
CA ARG A 146 3.55 6.86 -11.49
C ARG A 146 3.75 7.25 -12.96
N GLN A 147 2.92 6.73 -13.86
CA GLN A 147 3.02 6.99 -15.30
C GLN A 147 2.09 8.11 -15.79
N TYR A 148 1.32 8.73 -14.91
CA TYR A 148 0.47 9.87 -15.22
C TYR A 148 1.19 11.19 -14.94
N ASP A 149 0.62 12.28 -15.42
CA ASP A 149 1.06 13.62 -15.11
C ASP A 149 0.58 14.05 -13.71
N GLU A 150 1.26 15.03 -13.11
CA GLU A 150 0.94 15.51 -11.75
C GLU A 150 -0.52 15.99 -11.63
N GLY A 151 -1.00 16.69 -12.66
CA GLY A 151 -2.37 17.20 -12.70
C GLY A 151 -3.45 16.10 -12.80
N GLU A 152 -3.07 14.88 -13.18
CA GLU A 152 -4.01 13.76 -13.32
C GLU A 152 -4.18 12.97 -12.01
N VAL A 153 -3.29 13.16 -11.03
CA VAL A 153 -3.32 12.40 -9.77
C VAL A 153 -4.56 12.73 -8.94
N ALA A 154 -4.87 14.01 -8.77
CA ALA A 154 -6.04 14.42 -7.98
C ALA A 154 -7.38 13.96 -8.60
N PRO A 155 -7.63 14.14 -9.91
CA PRO A 155 -8.81 13.57 -10.57
C PRO A 155 -8.92 12.04 -10.43
N ALA A 156 -7.80 11.31 -10.53
CA ALA A 156 -7.79 9.86 -10.34
C ALA A 156 -8.16 9.47 -8.89
N TRP A 157 -7.64 10.20 -7.89
CA TRP A 157 -8.03 10.02 -6.49
C TRP A 157 -9.53 10.28 -6.31
N GLU A 158 -10.04 11.43 -6.75
CA GLU A 158 -11.46 11.79 -6.62
C GLU A 158 -12.37 10.69 -7.13
N ARG A 159 -12.06 10.14 -8.31
CA ARG A 159 -12.83 9.04 -8.90
C ARG A 159 -12.82 7.78 -8.03
N MET A 160 -11.65 7.34 -7.57
CA MET A 160 -11.52 6.16 -6.71
C MET A 160 -12.18 6.37 -5.34
N LEU A 161 -12.13 7.58 -4.78
CA LEU A 161 -12.76 7.91 -3.51
C LEU A 161 -14.28 7.73 -3.54
N THR A 162 -14.94 7.93 -4.70
CA THR A 162 -16.39 7.66 -4.86
C THR A 162 -16.77 6.20 -4.64
N ARG A 163 -15.79 5.30 -4.69
CA ARG A 163 -15.93 3.84 -4.59
C ARG A 163 -15.54 3.31 -3.22
N LEU A 164 -15.18 4.19 -2.29
CA LEU A 164 -14.91 3.85 -0.90
C LEU A 164 -16.16 3.98 -0.02
N GLN A 165 -16.29 3.07 0.94
CA GLN A 165 -17.20 3.24 2.07
C GLN A 165 -16.74 4.42 2.94
N PRO A 166 -17.62 4.99 3.77
CA PRO A 166 -17.19 5.94 4.80
C PRO A 166 -16.09 5.36 5.70
N GLY A 167 -15.07 6.16 5.99
CA GLY A 167 -13.87 5.74 6.73
C GLY A 167 -12.94 4.78 5.96
N GLY A 168 -13.26 4.43 4.71
CA GLY A 168 -12.35 3.67 3.86
C GLY A 168 -11.09 4.46 3.50
N VAL A 169 -10.12 3.78 2.88
CA VAL A 169 -8.85 4.39 2.47
C VAL A 169 -8.43 3.97 1.07
N LEU A 170 -7.99 4.94 0.28
CA LEU A 170 -7.18 4.74 -0.91
C LEU A 170 -5.70 4.89 -0.50
N VAL A 171 -4.88 3.91 -0.86
CA VAL A 171 -3.43 4.00 -0.72
C VAL A 171 -2.80 4.12 -2.10
N ASP A 172 -2.34 5.33 -2.43
CA ASP A 172 -1.52 5.60 -3.62
C ASP A 172 -0.05 5.54 -3.23
N GLY A 173 0.69 4.57 -3.76
CA GLY A 173 2.06 4.36 -3.35
C GLY A 173 2.97 3.84 -4.45
N THR A 174 4.27 3.90 -4.17
CA THR A 174 5.32 3.42 -5.06
C THR A 174 6.36 2.64 -4.26
N CYS A 175 7.02 1.69 -4.93
CA CYS A 175 8.16 0.98 -4.35
C CYS A 175 9.16 0.58 -5.43
N ASP A 176 10.38 0.29 -5.00
CA ASP A 176 11.38 -0.40 -5.82
C ASP A 176 10.95 -1.84 -6.15
N GLU A 177 11.71 -2.46 -7.04
CA GLU A 177 11.38 -3.74 -7.67
C GLU A 177 11.21 -4.85 -6.64
N ILE A 178 11.91 -4.78 -5.52
CA ILE A 178 11.97 -5.80 -4.46
C ILE A 178 11.35 -5.35 -3.13
N GLY A 179 10.86 -4.11 -3.03
CA GLY A 179 10.16 -3.60 -1.84
C GLY A 179 11.07 -3.19 -0.68
N ARG A 180 12.34 -2.84 -0.94
CA ARG A 180 13.26 -2.28 0.07
C ARG A 180 12.96 -0.82 0.34
N ILE A 181 12.49 -0.08 -0.65
CA ILE A 181 12.15 1.33 -0.56
C ILE A 181 10.70 1.46 -1.01
N ALA A 182 9.83 1.89 -0.12
CA ALA A 182 8.43 2.14 -0.43
C ALA A 182 7.96 3.45 0.21
N SER A 183 7.07 4.15 -0.46
CA SER A 183 6.30 5.23 0.13
C SER A 183 4.86 5.21 -0.37
N TRP A 184 3.95 5.76 0.42
CA TRP A 184 2.55 5.82 0.06
C TRP A 184 1.81 6.94 0.77
N ILE A 185 0.79 7.47 0.08
CA ILE A 185 -0.15 8.44 0.60
C ILE A 185 -1.44 7.70 0.96
N ALA A 186 -1.93 7.93 2.17
CA ALA A 186 -3.28 7.53 2.56
C ALA A 186 -4.24 8.66 2.19
N VAL A 187 -5.23 8.38 1.36
CA VAL A 187 -6.26 9.32 0.90
C VAL A 187 -7.61 8.79 1.37
N THR A 188 -8.39 9.60 2.08
CA THR A 188 -9.68 9.18 2.62
C THR A 188 -10.82 9.92 1.94
N PRO A 189 -12.02 9.32 1.83
CA PRO A 189 -13.20 10.07 1.45
C PRO A 189 -13.53 11.08 2.57
N PRO A 190 -14.34 12.11 2.27
CA PRO A 190 -14.90 12.96 3.31
C PRO A 190 -15.58 12.12 4.40
N GLY A 191 -15.36 12.48 5.66
CA GLY A 191 -15.97 11.76 6.78
C GLY A 191 -17.48 11.95 6.82
N ILE A 192 -18.20 11.03 7.46
CA ILE A 192 -19.63 11.23 7.75
C ILE A 192 -19.75 12.41 8.70
N GLN A 193 -20.40 13.48 8.26
CA GLN A 193 -20.74 14.59 9.14
C GLN A 193 -21.73 14.08 10.21
N LYS A 194 -21.27 13.96 11.44
CA LYS A 194 -22.15 13.75 12.60
C LYS A 194 -22.81 15.07 12.95
N SER A 195 -24.10 15.04 13.32
CA SER A 195 -24.81 16.23 13.80
C SER A 195 -24.02 16.92 14.91
N GLY A 196 -23.82 18.24 14.78
CA GLY A 196 -23.08 19.05 15.75
C GLY A 196 -21.55 18.96 15.67
N HIS A 197 -20.99 18.27 14.67
CA HIS A 197 -19.54 18.22 14.43
C HIS A 197 -19.18 18.83 13.08
N PRO A 198 -18.00 19.47 12.94
CA PRO A 198 -17.50 19.94 11.65
C PRO A 198 -17.38 18.78 10.66
N ALA A 199 -17.60 19.06 9.38
CA ALA A 199 -17.29 18.09 8.33
C ALA A 199 -15.80 17.75 8.34
N VAL A 200 -15.46 16.47 8.26
CA VAL A 200 -14.07 16.04 8.10
C VAL A 200 -13.75 16.07 6.60
N PRO A 201 -12.85 16.97 6.14
CA PRO A 201 -12.52 17.04 4.73
C PRO A 201 -11.87 15.74 4.26
N GLY A 202 -12.24 15.30 3.05
CA GLY A 202 -11.58 14.19 2.38
C GLY A 202 -10.21 14.59 1.83
N GLY A 203 -9.58 13.66 1.12
CA GLY A 203 -8.30 13.88 0.45
C GLY A 203 -7.12 13.26 1.20
N PRO A 204 -5.88 13.64 0.83
CA PRO A 204 -4.66 13.05 1.37
C PRO A 204 -4.47 13.38 2.85
N GLN A 205 -4.22 12.36 3.65
CA GLN A 205 -4.14 12.43 5.12
C GLN A 205 -2.71 12.31 5.63
N THR A 206 -1.93 11.38 5.07
CA THR A 206 -0.57 11.08 5.54
C THR A 206 0.31 10.63 4.40
N LEU A 207 1.60 10.96 4.47
CA LEU A 207 2.66 10.28 3.75
C LEU A 207 3.32 9.26 4.68
N SER A 208 3.49 8.03 4.24
CA SER A 208 4.31 7.01 4.90
C SER A 208 5.50 6.63 4.05
N ILE A 209 6.64 6.42 4.68
CA ILE A 209 7.85 5.84 4.08
C ILE A 209 8.20 4.55 4.80
N SER A 210 8.77 3.60 4.09
CA SER A 210 9.21 2.32 4.64
C SER A 210 10.50 1.87 3.96
N LEU A 211 11.55 1.74 4.77
CA LEU A 211 12.91 1.51 4.31
C LEU A 211 13.45 0.19 4.85
N ARG A 212 14.25 -0.51 4.05
CA ARG A 212 15.20 -1.49 4.56
C ARG A 212 16.35 -0.70 5.19
N LEU A 213 16.54 -0.90 6.49
CA LEU A 213 17.51 -0.12 7.27
C LEU A 213 18.94 -0.67 7.15
N ASP A 214 19.07 -1.97 6.90
CA ASP A 214 20.37 -2.59 6.65
C ASP A 214 20.97 -1.98 5.37
N GLU A 215 22.21 -1.50 5.48
CA GLU A 215 22.96 -0.80 4.42
C GLU A 215 22.33 0.55 3.99
N LEU A 216 21.43 1.13 4.79
CA LEU A 216 20.86 2.44 4.48
C LEU A 216 21.92 3.54 4.64
N GLU A 217 22.34 4.13 3.52
CA GLU A 217 23.24 5.28 3.52
C GLU A 217 22.52 6.54 4.02
N LEU A 218 21.47 6.94 3.31
CA LEU A 218 20.62 8.09 3.64
C LEU A 218 19.14 7.74 3.44
N PRO A 219 18.25 8.11 4.38
CA PRO A 219 16.81 7.92 4.22
C PRO A 219 16.19 8.60 3.00
N SER A 220 16.76 9.72 2.55
CA SER A 220 16.31 10.46 1.36
C SER A 220 16.35 9.67 0.06
N ILE A 221 16.94 8.47 0.03
CA ILE A 221 16.81 7.52 -1.08
C ILE A 221 15.34 7.23 -1.44
N VAL A 222 14.41 7.42 -0.51
CA VAL A 222 12.97 7.32 -0.77
C VAL A 222 12.47 8.34 -1.80
N ALA A 223 13.18 9.44 -2.05
CA ALA A 223 12.85 10.44 -3.06
C ALA A 223 12.58 9.82 -4.43
N GLU A 224 13.37 8.82 -4.82
CA GLU A 224 13.23 8.11 -6.10
C GLU A 224 11.94 7.28 -6.20
N ARG A 225 11.30 7.03 -5.06
CA ARG A 225 10.09 6.24 -4.89
C ARG A 225 9.07 7.03 -4.08
N LEU A 226 8.97 8.34 -4.31
CA LEU A 226 7.81 9.14 -3.89
C LEU A 226 6.63 8.89 -4.84
N PRO A 227 5.38 9.05 -4.40
CA PRO A 227 4.22 8.99 -5.29
C PRO A 227 4.24 10.19 -6.25
N LYS A 228 3.51 10.08 -7.36
CA LYS A 228 3.55 11.10 -8.44
C LYS A 228 3.19 12.50 -7.93
N ALA A 229 2.32 12.60 -6.93
CA ALA A 229 1.96 13.86 -6.27
C ALA A 229 3.13 14.61 -5.60
N LEU A 230 4.26 13.94 -5.32
CA LEU A 230 5.39 14.52 -4.58
C LEU A 230 6.73 14.42 -5.30
N ILE A 231 6.93 13.43 -6.18
CA ILE A 231 8.27 13.09 -6.69
C ILE A 231 8.96 14.26 -7.42
N HIS A 232 8.25 15.01 -8.24
CA HIS A 232 8.80 16.19 -8.93
C HIS A 232 8.79 17.45 -8.06
N ARG A 233 8.12 17.41 -6.90
CA ARG A 233 8.10 18.47 -5.88
C ARG A 233 9.24 18.33 -4.88
N ASN A 234 10.08 17.31 -5.01
CA ASN A 234 11.27 17.17 -4.19
C ASN A 234 12.41 18.10 -4.69
N VAL A 235 12.19 19.40 -4.61
CA VAL A 235 13.11 20.47 -5.00
C VAL A 235 13.24 21.50 -3.88
N GLU A 236 14.33 22.27 -3.86
CA GLU A 236 14.52 23.33 -2.86
C GLU A 236 13.34 24.30 -2.81
N GLY A 237 12.93 24.68 -1.60
CA GLY A 237 11.75 25.50 -1.35
C GLY A 237 10.48 24.70 -1.04
N GLU A 238 10.36 23.45 -1.47
CA GLU A 238 9.17 22.62 -1.23
C GLU A 238 9.19 21.89 0.13
N ASN A 239 8.00 21.64 0.67
CA ASN A 239 7.86 21.00 1.99
C ASN A 239 8.44 19.58 2.04
N ILE A 240 8.23 18.78 1.00
CA ILE A 240 8.75 17.41 0.92
C ILE A 240 10.28 17.39 0.87
N HIS A 241 10.90 18.35 0.19
CA HIS A 241 12.36 18.50 0.16
C HIS A 241 12.92 18.88 1.54
N ARG A 242 12.27 19.82 2.23
CA ARG A 242 12.63 20.17 3.62
C ARG A 242 12.54 18.93 4.52
N PHE A 243 11.45 18.18 4.41
CA PHE A 243 11.22 16.97 5.20
C PHE A 243 12.35 15.93 5.00
N LEU A 244 12.71 15.62 3.75
CA LEU A 244 13.78 14.66 3.47
C LEU A 244 15.16 15.17 3.90
N THR A 245 15.42 16.47 3.79
CA THR A 245 16.65 17.10 4.28
C THR A 245 16.79 16.98 5.79
N ASP A 246 15.71 17.25 6.54
CA ASP A 246 15.69 17.12 7.99
C ASP A 246 15.81 15.66 8.44
N LEU A 247 15.17 14.74 7.72
CA LEU A 247 15.29 13.30 7.95
C LEU A 247 16.73 12.82 7.80
N ASP A 248 17.42 13.25 6.74
CA ASP A 248 18.84 12.94 6.54
C ASP A 248 19.74 13.56 7.62
N ARG A 249 19.46 14.80 8.02
CA ARG A 249 20.16 15.46 9.13
C ARG A 249 20.01 14.65 10.42
N ALA A 250 18.78 14.27 10.77
CA ALA A 250 18.49 13.45 11.95
C ALA A 250 19.16 12.07 11.87
N TRP A 251 19.25 11.46 10.69
CA TRP A 251 19.96 10.21 10.47
C TRP A 251 21.47 10.34 10.69
N ARG A 252 22.09 11.41 10.20
CA ARG A 252 23.51 11.71 10.40
C ARG A 252 23.85 12.01 11.86
N VAL A 253 23.02 12.81 12.55
CA VAL A 253 23.20 13.11 13.98
C VAL A 253 23.20 11.83 14.82
N ASN A 254 22.36 10.86 14.46
CA ASN A 254 22.25 9.57 15.15
C ASN A 254 23.26 8.52 14.64
N ALA A 255 24.26 8.88 13.83
CA ALA A 255 25.28 7.94 13.35
C ALA A 255 26.00 7.12 14.44
N PRO A 256 26.29 7.66 15.64
CA PRO A 256 26.89 6.88 16.73
C PRO A 256 26.05 5.67 17.16
N LEU A 257 24.73 5.67 16.92
CA LEU A 257 23.86 4.54 17.27
C LEU A 257 23.98 3.34 16.33
N ARG A 258 24.81 3.43 15.28
CA ARG A 258 25.04 2.32 14.33
C ARG A 258 25.53 1.04 15.03
N ASP A 259 26.30 1.18 16.12
CA ASP A 259 26.87 0.07 16.86
C ASP A 259 25.79 -0.72 17.65
N PHE A 260 24.62 -0.11 17.87
CA PHE A 260 23.44 -0.74 18.47
C PHE A 260 22.43 -1.25 17.43
N GLY A 261 22.77 -1.17 16.14
CA GLY A 261 21.97 -1.68 15.02
C GLY A 261 21.13 -0.62 14.31
N ALA A 262 20.90 -0.84 13.01
CA ALA A 262 20.23 0.11 12.13
C ALA A 262 18.80 0.46 12.57
N THR A 263 18.10 -0.50 13.20
CA THR A 263 16.76 -0.27 13.77
C THR A 263 16.79 0.72 14.93
N GLN A 264 17.78 0.64 15.82
CA GLN A 264 17.89 1.55 16.95
C GLN A 264 18.24 2.97 16.47
N ARG A 265 19.16 3.08 15.51
CA ARG A 265 19.48 4.34 14.84
C ARG A 265 18.23 4.95 14.20
N TRP A 266 17.44 4.17 13.47
CA TRP A 266 16.21 4.64 12.84
C TRP A 266 15.18 5.13 13.86
N ILE A 267 14.94 4.38 14.94
CA ILE A 267 14.02 4.80 16.01
C ILE A 267 14.43 6.15 16.58
N ALA A 268 15.72 6.37 16.81
CA ALA A 268 16.24 7.64 17.31
C ALA A 268 16.12 8.77 16.28
N THR A 269 16.35 8.49 15.00
CA THR A 269 16.13 9.43 13.89
C THR A 269 14.67 9.89 13.81
N VAL A 270 13.71 8.95 13.85
CA VAL A 270 12.28 9.29 13.81
C VAL A 270 11.85 10.04 15.09
N SER A 271 12.42 9.66 16.24
CA SER A 271 12.17 10.39 17.51
C SER A 271 12.67 11.82 17.42
N ALA A 272 13.87 12.05 16.89
CA ALA A 272 14.45 13.39 16.73
C ALA A 272 13.62 14.28 15.79
N LEU A 273 13.06 13.75 14.71
CA LEU A 273 12.12 14.51 13.86
C LEU A 273 10.85 14.91 14.62
N ARG A 274 10.29 13.98 15.40
CA ARG A 274 9.11 14.27 16.21
C ARG A 274 9.41 15.34 17.27
N ASP A 275 10.56 15.24 17.94
CA ASP A 275 10.99 16.21 18.95
C ASP A 275 11.29 17.59 18.33
N ALA A 276 11.72 17.62 17.07
CA ALA A 276 11.88 18.83 16.27
C ALA A 276 10.56 19.43 15.75
N GLY A 277 9.41 18.84 16.11
CA GLY A 277 8.08 19.37 15.81
C GLY A 277 7.44 18.87 14.52
N TRP A 278 8.06 17.92 13.80
CA TRP A 278 7.38 17.27 12.68
C TRP A 278 6.17 16.46 13.19
N PRO A 279 5.01 16.56 12.53
CA PRO A 279 3.81 15.82 12.92
C PRO A 279 3.92 14.34 12.51
N ILE A 280 4.82 13.62 13.18
CA ILE A 280 5.06 12.20 12.98
C ILE A 280 3.94 11.40 13.65
N ARG A 281 3.28 10.56 12.87
CA ARG A 281 2.28 9.58 13.33
C ARG A 281 2.92 8.23 13.65
N ALA A 282 2.07 7.37 14.22
CA ALA A 282 2.41 6.04 14.72
C ALA A 282 3.47 6.06 15.84
N GLY A 283 3.76 4.88 16.38
CA GLY A 283 4.71 4.72 17.47
C GLY A 283 5.87 3.79 17.14
N ARG A 284 6.72 3.56 18.13
CA ARG A 284 7.94 2.72 18.03
C ARG A 284 7.70 1.34 17.41
N THR A 285 6.50 0.76 17.54
CA THR A 285 6.14 -0.51 16.90
C THR A 285 6.22 -0.46 15.37
N ARG A 286 5.81 0.64 14.73
CA ARG A 286 5.96 0.83 13.28
C ARG A 286 7.39 1.22 12.93
N TRP A 287 8.02 2.07 13.74
CA TRP A 287 9.40 2.51 13.49
C TRP A 287 10.38 1.32 13.50
N ARG A 288 10.17 0.32 14.35
CA ARG A 288 10.95 -0.94 14.32
C ARG A 288 10.90 -1.70 12.98
N LEU A 289 9.93 -1.41 12.12
CA LEU A 289 9.81 -1.97 10.77
C LEU A 289 10.54 -1.14 9.71
N GLY A 290 11.24 -0.06 10.10
CA GLY A 290 11.84 0.91 9.20
C GLY A 290 10.82 1.88 8.62
N GLU A 291 9.69 2.11 9.32
CA GLU A 291 8.63 2.99 8.85
C GLU A 291 8.62 4.34 9.57
N LEU A 292 8.15 5.35 8.86
CA LEU A 292 7.78 6.65 9.38
C LEU A 292 6.50 7.10 8.67
N THR A 293 5.56 7.69 9.39
CA THR A 293 4.37 8.33 8.83
C THR A 293 4.33 9.78 9.29
N VAL A 294 4.05 10.72 8.39
CA VAL A 294 3.92 12.15 8.67
C VAL A 294 2.58 12.66 8.13
N ASP A 295 1.99 13.63 8.80
CA ASP A 295 0.77 14.31 8.33
C ASP A 295 1.00 14.91 6.94
N TRP A 296 0.04 14.68 6.04
CA TRP A 296 0.14 15.16 4.66
C TRP A 296 0.33 16.68 4.60
N ALA A 297 -0.40 17.44 5.43
CA ALA A 297 -0.33 18.90 5.44
C ALA A 297 1.10 19.44 5.65
N ALA A 298 1.98 18.71 6.32
CA ALA A 298 3.36 19.13 6.55
C ALA A 298 4.30 18.86 5.37
N VAL A 299 3.89 18.02 4.42
CA VAL A 299 4.68 17.60 3.24
C VAL A 299 3.96 17.89 1.92
N ALA A 300 2.77 18.47 1.96
CA ALA A 300 1.99 18.82 0.79
C ALA A 300 2.77 19.82 -0.10
N PRO A 301 2.64 19.73 -1.43
CA PRO A 301 3.23 20.72 -2.34
C PRO A 301 2.78 22.14 -1.96
N LEU A 302 3.70 23.09 -2.02
CA LEU A 302 3.36 24.50 -1.90
C LEU A 302 2.60 24.97 -3.15
N ALA A 303 1.67 25.91 -2.95
CA ALA A 303 0.87 26.50 -4.02
C ALA A 303 1.71 27.41 -4.93
#